data_AF-A0A1Z5TT37-F1
#
_entry.id   AF-A0A1Z5TT37-F1
#
_cell.length_a   1.000
_cell.length_b   1.000
_cell.length_c   1.000
_cell.angle_alpha   90.00
_cell.angle_beta   90.00
_cell.angle_gamma   90.00
#
_symmetry.space_group_name_H-M   'P 1'
#
loop_
_entity.id
_entity.type
_entity.pdbx_description
1 polymer ?
#
loop_
_entity_poly.entity_id
_entity_poly.type
_entity_poly.pdbx_seq_one_letter_code
_entity_poly.pdbx_strand_id
1 'polypeptide(L)'
;MGGSGDLIDFNVIEGHKENIQALPSGRSAKALHQLYSPPILGQQPSPADTQDANSKAREPFEKELQMIDEADDPLDVYDRYVKWTLDAYPSAQATPQSRLLPLLERATKALQGTPQYRNDPRYLKLWLHYIRLFSDAPREVFVFLARHEIGDGLALYYEEFAAWLENAGRWNQAEEIYRMGIEKEATPAARLMRKFGEFERRKEAQPEGATEPSSPALPVARPALAAKIDPFAASSPAPGQQQQARSSAPKKSKSSKMAIFSDSGEDSRPNSGSSSKGWDNIGTLAERKKENSIEAKPMAGEKLKGGKTNGGMQKLMIFKDQD
;
A
#
# COMPACT_ATOMS: atom_id res chain seq x y z
N MET A 1 -44.67 -7.61 15.25
CA MET A 1 -43.87 -8.85 15.34
C MET A 1 -42.59 -8.63 14.53
N GLY A 2 -41.60 -7.93 15.09
CA GLY A 2 -40.29 -7.71 14.47
C GLY A 2 -39.33 -8.83 14.89
N GLY A 3 -38.74 -9.50 13.91
CA GLY A 3 -38.07 -10.81 14.06
C GLY A 3 -36.80 -10.78 14.91
N SER A 4 -36.78 -11.64 15.92
CA SER A 4 -35.60 -12.00 16.73
C SER A 4 -34.60 -12.90 16.01
N GLY A 5 -34.78 -13.17 14.71
CA GLY A 5 -33.95 -14.08 13.91
C GLY A 5 -32.77 -13.43 13.16
N ASP A 6 -32.60 -12.10 13.26
CA ASP A 6 -31.52 -11.36 12.59
C ASP A 6 -30.61 -10.62 13.60
N LEU A 7 -30.75 -10.93 14.90
CA LEU A 7 -29.84 -10.40 15.91
C LEU A 7 -28.53 -11.18 15.87
N ILE A 8 -27.46 -10.46 15.54
CA ILE A 8 -26.08 -10.95 15.52
C ILE A 8 -25.53 -10.87 16.95
N ASP A 9 -25.00 -11.98 17.48
CA ASP A 9 -24.32 -11.97 18.78
C ASP A 9 -22.95 -11.30 18.64
N PHE A 10 -22.80 -10.14 19.28
CA PHE A 10 -21.56 -9.37 19.24
C PHE A 10 -20.40 -10.08 19.95
N ASN A 11 -20.66 -10.91 20.96
CA ASN A 11 -19.60 -11.58 21.72
C ASN A 11 -18.75 -12.51 20.83
N VAL A 12 -19.39 -13.13 19.83
CA VAL A 12 -18.71 -13.97 18.83
C VAL A 12 -17.71 -13.13 18.01
N ILE A 13 -18.10 -11.93 17.60
CA ILE A 13 -17.23 -11.04 16.81
C ILE A 13 -16.12 -10.47 17.69
N GLU A 14 -16.43 -10.07 18.94
CA GLU A 14 -15.46 -9.51 19.87
C GLU A 14 -14.32 -10.51 20.19
N GLY A 15 -14.64 -11.79 20.34
CA GLY A 15 -13.66 -12.85 20.57
C GLY A 15 -12.63 -13.02 19.44
N HIS A 16 -12.96 -12.59 18.22
CA HIS A 16 -12.10 -12.71 17.04
C HIS A 16 -11.64 -11.35 16.47
N LYS A 17 -11.79 -10.25 17.21
CA LYS A 17 -11.44 -8.90 16.75
C LYS A 17 -10.00 -8.76 16.26
N GLU A 18 -9.06 -9.47 16.89
CA GLU A 18 -7.63 -9.46 16.51
C GLU A 18 -7.36 -10.13 15.15
N ASN A 19 -8.29 -10.97 14.67
CA ASN A 19 -8.19 -11.63 13.37
C ASN A 19 -8.90 -10.84 12.25
N ILE A 20 -9.59 -9.74 12.58
CA ILE A 20 -10.40 -8.96 11.65
C ILE A 20 -9.64 -7.69 11.27
N GLN A 21 -9.23 -7.59 10.00
CA GLN A 21 -8.59 -6.38 9.49
C GLN A 21 -9.60 -5.23 9.36
N ALA A 22 -9.26 -4.05 9.88
CA ALA A 22 -10.07 -2.86 9.73
C ALA A 22 -10.09 -2.39 8.26
N LEU A 23 -11.29 -2.17 7.71
CA LEU A 23 -11.50 -1.61 6.37
C LEU A 23 -12.21 -0.25 6.49
N PRO A 24 -11.83 0.77 5.70
CA PRO A 24 -12.53 2.06 5.70
C PRO A 24 -14.00 1.98 5.29
N SER A 25 -14.38 0.97 4.51
CA SER A 25 -15.77 0.70 4.12
C SER A 25 -16.57 -0.03 5.20
N GLY A 26 -15.93 -0.47 6.28
CA GLY A 26 -16.51 -1.43 7.23
C GLY A 26 -16.55 -2.86 6.67
N ARG A 27 -17.16 -3.76 7.47
CA ARG A 27 -17.37 -5.18 7.16
C ARG A 27 -18.80 -5.58 7.48
N SER A 28 -19.31 -6.58 6.78
CA SER A 28 -20.63 -7.14 7.08
C SER A 28 -20.58 -7.91 8.40
N ALA A 29 -21.29 -7.43 9.42
CA ALA A 29 -21.40 -8.11 10.71
C ALA A 29 -22.00 -9.52 10.55
N LYS A 30 -22.93 -9.69 9.60
CA LYS A 30 -23.53 -10.99 9.28
C LYS A 30 -22.51 -11.98 8.72
N ALA A 31 -21.63 -11.53 7.82
CA ALA A 31 -20.58 -12.38 7.25
C ALA A 31 -19.56 -12.79 8.32
N LEU A 32 -19.14 -11.85 9.19
CA LEU A 32 -18.25 -12.14 10.30
C LEU A 32 -18.87 -13.13 11.30
N HIS A 33 -20.14 -12.91 11.65
CA HIS A 33 -20.86 -13.82 12.52
C HIS A 33 -21.01 -15.21 11.88
N GLN A 34 -21.32 -15.33 10.60
CA GLN A 34 -21.38 -16.62 9.92
C GLN A 34 -20.03 -17.35 9.90
N LEU A 35 -18.93 -16.61 9.77
CA LEU A 35 -17.59 -17.17 9.74
C LEU A 35 -17.09 -17.66 11.10
N TYR A 36 -17.42 -16.92 12.17
CA TYR A 36 -16.94 -17.19 13.53
C TYR A 36 -17.98 -17.86 14.42
N SER A 37 -19.24 -17.95 14.00
CA SER A 37 -20.27 -18.66 14.75
C SER A 37 -19.88 -20.13 14.82
N PRO A 38 -19.74 -20.69 16.04
CA PRO A 38 -19.56 -22.13 16.18
C PRO A 38 -20.78 -22.82 15.55
N PRO A 39 -20.59 -23.88 14.75
CA PRO A 39 -21.73 -24.66 14.30
C PRO A 39 -22.42 -25.25 15.53
N ILE A 40 -23.75 -25.31 15.47
CA ILE A 40 -24.67 -25.73 16.55
C ILE A 40 -24.32 -27.11 17.17
N LEU A 41 -23.43 -27.87 16.53
CA LEU A 41 -22.94 -29.19 16.94
C LEU A 41 -21.60 -29.20 17.70
N GLY A 42 -21.06 -28.06 18.12
CA GLY A 42 -19.89 -28.01 19.03
C GLY A 42 -18.54 -28.40 18.41
N GLN A 43 -18.48 -28.60 17.10
CA GLN A 43 -17.22 -28.77 16.36
C GLN A 43 -16.71 -27.40 15.92
N GLN A 44 -15.61 -26.93 16.49
CA GLN A 44 -14.86 -25.84 15.85
C GLN A 44 -14.47 -26.33 14.45
N PRO A 45 -14.87 -25.64 13.37
CA PRO A 45 -14.51 -26.07 12.03
C PRO A 45 -12.99 -26.12 11.92
N SER A 46 -12.47 -27.27 11.48
CA SER A 46 -11.04 -27.40 11.25
C SER A 46 -10.62 -26.37 10.19
N PRO A 47 -9.40 -25.81 10.25
CA PRO A 47 -8.90 -24.93 9.19
C PRO A 47 -9.03 -25.55 7.78
N ALA A 48 -8.97 -26.88 7.69
CA ALA A 48 -9.19 -27.64 6.45
C ALA A 48 -10.65 -27.56 5.95
N ASP A 49 -11.64 -27.68 6.83
CA ASP A 49 -13.06 -27.65 6.45
C ASP A 49 -13.46 -26.26 5.92
N THR A 50 -12.96 -25.20 6.56
CA THR A 50 -13.15 -23.81 6.11
C THR A 50 -12.44 -23.55 4.78
N GLN A 51 -11.26 -24.14 4.59
CA GLN A 51 -10.53 -24.05 3.32
C GLN A 51 -11.28 -24.76 2.18
N ASP A 52 -11.88 -25.91 2.43
CA ASP A 52 -12.68 -26.65 1.45
C ASP A 52 -13.97 -25.92 1.10
N ALA A 53 -14.67 -25.34 2.10
CA ALA A 53 -15.85 -24.52 1.87
C ALA A 53 -15.54 -23.28 1.02
N ASN A 54 -14.45 -22.57 1.33
CA ASN A 54 -14.02 -21.41 0.55
C ASN A 54 -13.58 -21.81 -0.86
N SER A 55 -12.94 -22.97 -1.03
CA SER A 55 -12.55 -23.50 -2.35
C SER A 55 -13.78 -23.82 -3.22
N LYS A 56 -14.82 -24.39 -2.63
CA LYS A 56 -16.10 -24.65 -3.32
C LYS A 56 -16.84 -23.36 -3.67
N ALA A 57 -16.91 -22.40 -2.75
CA ALA A 57 -17.54 -21.10 -2.99
C ALA A 57 -16.78 -20.26 -4.04
N ARG A 58 -15.48 -20.52 -4.24
CA ARG A 58 -14.64 -19.88 -5.26
C ARG A 58 -14.89 -20.42 -6.67
N GLU A 59 -15.16 -21.70 -6.81
CA GLU A 59 -15.34 -22.38 -8.11
C GLU A 59 -16.31 -21.67 -9.07
N PRO A 60 -17.52 -21.22 -8.67
CA PRO A 60 -18.41 -20.52 -9.59
C PRO A 60 -17.84 -19.20 -10.11
N PHE A 61 -17.15 -18.43 -9.26
CA PHE A 61 -16.51 -17.18 -9.70
C PHE A 61 -15.40 -17.44 -10.71
N GLU A 62 -14.59 -18.48 -10.53
CA GLU A 62 -13.53 -18.80 -11.49
C GLU A 62 -14.11 -19.33 -12.81
N LYS A 63 -15.26 -20.04 -12.79
CA LYS A 63 -15.99 -20.41 -14.02
C LYS A 63 -16.56 -19.19 -14.74
N GLU A 64 -17.18 -18.26 -14.01
CA GLU A 64 -17.66 -16.99 -14.59
C GLU A 64 -16.50 -16.20 -15.22
N LEU A 65 -15.31 -16.20 -14.59
CA LEU A 65 -14.13 -15.55 -15.14
C LEU A 65 -13.52 -16.26 -16.35
N GLN A 66 -13.75 -17.56 -16.52
CA GLN A 66 -13.35 -18.28 -17.74
C GLN A 66 -14.27 -17.92 -18.92
N MET A 67 -15.55 -17.65 -18.64
CA MET A 67 -16.56 -17.29 -19.63
C MET A 67 -16.76 -15.76 -19.69
N ILE A 68 -15.74 -14.99 -19.32
CA ILE A 68 -15.85 -13.53 -19.17
C ILE A 68 -16.13 -12.82 -20.50
N ASP A 69 -15.71 -13.42 -21.62
CA ASP A 69 -15.96 -12.90 -22.97
C ASP A 69 -17.44 -13.00 -23.38
N GLU A 70 -18.21 -13.86 -22.70
CA GLU A 70 -19.66 -14.01 -22.89
C GLU A 70 -20.49 -13.17 -21.92
N ALA A 71 -19.84 -12.52 -20.94
CA ALA A 71 -20.53 -11.72 -19.93
C ALA A 71 -20.87 -10.32 -20.45
N ASP A 72 -22.11 -9.87 -20.20
CA ASP A 72 -22.54 -8.50 -20.55
C ASP A 72 -21.79 -7.42 -19.75
N ASP A 73 -21.50 -7.69 -18.47
CA ASP A 73 -20.72 -6.80 -17.59
C ASP A 73 -19.56 -7.57 -16.91
N PRO A 74 -18.41 -7.71 -17.58
CA PRO A 74 -17.23 -8.37 -17.00
C PRO A 74 -16.71 -7.71 -15.71
N LEU A 75 -16.94 -6.41 -15.50
CA LEU A 75 -16.54 -5.73 -14.26
C LEU A 75 -17.34 -6.22 -13.04
N ASP A 76 -18.62 -6.54 -13.22
CA ASP A 76 -19.48 -7.01 -12.13
C ASP A 76 -18.99 -8.34 -11.54
N VAL A 77 -18.52 -9.25 -12.40
CA VAL A 77 -17.93 -10.54 -11.98
C VAL A 77 -16.74 -10.29 -11.06
N TYR A 78 -15.83 -9.37 -11.43
CA TYR A 78 -14.68 -9.02 -10.59
C TYR A 78 -15.10 -8.32 -9.29
N ASP A 79 -16.05 -7.38 -9.33
CA ASP A 79 -16.51 -6.65 -8.14
C ASP A 79 -17.16 -7.60 -7.12
N ARG A 80 -18.08 -8.48 -7.57
CA ARG A 80 -18.68 -9.51 -6.72
C ARG A 80 -17.63 -10.45 -6.14
N TYR A 81 -16.68 -10.87 -6.96
CA TYR A 81 -15.65 -11.80 -6.53
C TYR A 81 -14.69 -11.19 -5.50
N VAL A 82 -14.28 -9.93 -5.69
CA VAL A 82 -13.44 -9.21 -4.72
C VAL A 82 -14.18 -8.97 -3.41
N LYS A 83 -15.46 -8.59 -3.45
CA LYS A 83 -16.30 -8.44 -2.25
C LYS A 83 -16.40 -9.75 -1.48
N TRP A 84 -16.69 -10.86 -2.17
CA TRP A 84 -16.72 -12.18 -1.57
C TRP A 84 -15.37 -12.54 -0.93
N THR A 85 -14.24 -12.30 -1.61
CA THR A 85 -12.91 -12.57 -1.05
C THR A 85 -12.63 -11.73 0.20
N LEU A 86 -13.05 -10.46 0.24
CA LEU A 86 -12.88 -9.62 1.43
C LEU A 86 -13.75 -10.09 2.60
N ASP A 87 -14.95 -10.60 2.33
CA ASP A 87 -15.87 -11.12 3.35
C ASP A 87 -15.47 -12.51 3.87
N ALA A 88 -15.04 -13.41 2.98
CA ALA A 88 -14.60 -14.77 3.31
C ALA A 88 -13.26 -14.79 4.04
N TYR A 89 -12.41 -13.78 3.83
CA TYR A 89 -11.09 -13.67 4.45
C TYR A 89 -10.97 -12.36 5.24
N PRO A 90 -11.25 -12.37 6.55
CA PRO A 90 -11.13 -11.18 7.42
C PRO A 90 -9.73 -10.57 7.47
N SER A 91 -8.68 -11.34 7.14
CA SER A 91 -7.30 -10.88 6.99
C SER A 91 -6.76 -11.18 5.59
N ALA A 92 -7.50 -10.78 4.55
CA ALA A 92 -7.21 -11.11 3.16
C ALA A 92 -5.79 -10.73 2.69
N GLN A 93 -5.17 -9.68 3.25
CA GLN A 93 -3.81 -9.26 2.89
C GLN A 93 -2.73 -10.20 3.44
N ALA A 94 -2.92 -10.74 4.64
CA ALA A 94 -1.92 -11.57 5.31
C ALA A 94 -2.01 -13.05 4.91
N THR A 95 -3.13 -13.47 4.32
CA THR A 95 -3.43 -14.86 3.99
C THR A 95 -3.19 -15.13 2.50
N PRO A 96 -2.11 -15.84 2.10
CA PRO A 96 -1.85 -16.18 0.69
C PRO A 96 -3.01 -16.95 0.02
N GLN A 97 -3.81 -17.66 0.83
CA GLN A 97 -4.97 -18.43 0.38
C GLN A 97 -6.10 -17.55 -0.18
N SER A 98 -6.18 -16.26 0.20
CA SER A 98 -7.20 -15.35 -0.33
C SER A 98 -7.03 -15.13 -1.84
N ARG A 99 -5.78 -15.21 -2.34
CA ARG A 99 -5.37 -14.84 -3.71
C ARG A 99 -5.95 -13.49 -4.18
N LEU A 100 -6.17 -12.57 -3.25
CA LEU A 100 -6.75 -11.26 -3.54
C LEU A 100 -5.84 -10.42 -4.44
N LEU A 101 -4.52 -10.46 -4.21
CA LEU A 101 -3.56 -9.73 -5.04
C LEU A 101 -3.58 -10.19 -6.51
N PRO A 102 -3.39 -11.49 -6.83
CA PRO A 102 -3.52 -11.97 -8.21
C PRO A 102 -4.88 -11.65 -8.85
N LEU A 103 -5.96 -11.70 -8.06
CA LEU A 103 -7.29 -11.35 -8.54
C LEU A 103 -7.38 -9.87 -8.94
N LEU A 104 -6.90 -8.96 -8.09
CA LEU A 104 -6.88 -7.53 -8.38
C LEU A 104 -5.99 -7.21 -9.58
N GLU A 105 -4.79 -7.80 -9.66
CA GLU A 105 -3.89 -7.60 -10.81
C GLU A 105 -4.48 -8.12 -12.12
N ARG A 106 -5.20 -9.25 -12.08
CA ARG A 106 -5.92 -9.78 -13.25
C ARG A 106 -7.05 -8.85 -13.66
N ALA A 107 -7.85 -8.38 -12.70
CA ALA A 107 -8.97 -7.48 -12.96
C ALA A 107 -8.51 -6.14 -13.55
N THR A 108 -7.47 -5.52 -12.96
CA THR A 108 -6.98 -4.22 -13.42
C THR A 108 -6.39 -4.29 -14.81
N LYS A 109 -5.63 -5.35 -15.13
CA LYS A 109 -5.06 -5.58 -16.47
C LYS A 109 -6.13 -5.91 -17.52
N ALA A 110 -7.08 -6.78 -17.20
CA ALA A 110 -8.12 -7.18 -18.14
C ALA A 110 -9.01 -6.00 -18.56
N LEU A 111 -9.35 -5.13 -17.61
CA LEU A 111 -10.28 -4.02 -17.84
C LEU A 111 -9.60 -2.72 -18.30
N GLN A 112 -8.26 -2.65 -18.32
CA GLN A 112 -7.50 -1.46 -18.71
C GLN A 112 -7.80 -1.02 -20.16
N GLY A 113 -8.01 -1.99 -21.06
CA GLY A 113 -8.27 -1.74 -22.48
C GLY A 113 -9.70 -1.29 -22.79
N THR A 114 -10.63 -1.41 -21.84
CA THR A 114 -12.07 -1.20 -22.09
C THR A 114 -12.48 0.21 -21.64
N PRO A 115 -12.71 1.16 -22.57
CA PRO A 115 -12.95 2.56 -22.20
C PRO A 115 -14.25 2.78 -21.42
N GLN A 116 -15.22 1.87 -21.53
CA GLN A 116 -16.51 1.96 -20.85
C GLN A 116 -16.40 1.99 -19.31
N TYR A 117 -15.34 1.39 -18.76
CA TYR A 117 -15.14 1.29 -17.31
C TYR A 117 -14.22 2.37 -16.74
N ARG A 118 -13.62 3.23 -17.59
CA ARG A 118 -12.65 4.24 -17.14
C ARG A 118 -13.20 5.14 -16.04
N ASN A 119 -14.46 5.55 -16.14
CA ASN A 119 -15.13 6.40 -15.16
C ASN A 119 -16.20 5.64 -14.34
N ASP A 120 -16.13 4.30 -14.26
CA ASP A 120 -17.01 3.52 -13.37
C ASP A 120 -16.45 3.51 -11.94
N PRO A 121 -17.23 3.93 -10.91
CA PRO A 121 -16.80 3.87 -9.51
C PRO A 121 -16.40 2.47 -9.03
N ARG A 122 -16.98 1.39 -9.58
CA ARG A 122 -16.63 0.01 -9.22
C ARG A 122 -15.20 -0.32 -9.66
N TYR A 123 -14.83 0.09 -10.87
CA TYR A 123 -13.47 -0.13 -11.38
C TYR A 123 -12.44 0.67 -10.59
N LEU A 124 -12.74 1.94 -10.27
CA LEU A 124 -11.86 2.75 -9.42
C LEU A 124 -11.68 2.13 -8.02
N LYS A 125 -12.74 1.55 -7.43
CA LYS A 125 -12.63 0.87 -6.13
C LYS A 125 -11.66 -0.31 -6.17
N LEU A 126 -11.64 -1.10 -7.25
CA LEU A 126 -10.68 -2.20 -7.41
C LEU A 126 -9.24 -1.67 -7.36
N TRP A 127 -8.96 -0.58 -8.05
CA TRP A 127 -7.65 0.10 -8.00
C TRP A 127 -7.33 0.64 -6.61
N LEU A 128 -8.29 1.25 -5.92
CA LEU A 128 -8.08 1.74 -4.55
C LEU A 128 -7.82 0.61 -3.56
N HIS A 129 -8.47 -0.55 -3.72
CA HIS A 129 -8.17 -1.75 -2.94
C HIS A 129 -6.73 -2.23 -3.20
N TYR A 130 -6.30 -2.25 -4.46
CA TYR A 130 -4.92 -2.59 -4.82
C TYR A 130 -3.91 -1.63 -4.18
N ILE A 131 -4.16 -0.32 -4.26
CA ILE A 131 -3.29 0.71 -3.70
C ILE A 131 -3.16 0.56 -2.18
N ARG A 132 -4.29 0.42 -1.47
CA ARG A 132 -4.32 0.40 0.00
C ARG A 132 -3.72 -0.90 0.58
N LEU A 133 -3.97 -2.04 -0.06
CA LEU A 133 -3.62 -3.34 0.50
C LEU A 133 -2.25 -3.85 0.05
N PHE A 134 -1.79 -3.48 -1.14
CA PHE A 134 -0.64 -4.15 -1.76
C PHE A 134 0.41 -3.21 -2.37
N SER A 135 0.15 -1.92 -2.54
CA SER A 135 1.10 -1.02 -3.21
C SER A 135 2.13 -0.43 -2.26
N ASP A 136 3.43 -0.68 -2.53
CA ASP A 136 4.53 -0.03 -1.80
C ASP A 136 4.81 1.41 -2.26
N ALA A 137 4.51 1.70 -3.52
CA ALA A 137 4.62 3.03 -4.11
C ALA A 137 3.25 3.50 -4.63
N PRO A 138 2.29 3.84 -3.72
CA PRO A 138 0.96 4.32 -4.11
C PRO A 138 0.96 5.44 -5.14
N ARG A 139 1.93 6.36 -5.05
CA ARG A 139 2.09 7.49 -5.98
C ARG A 139 2.20 7.05 -7.44
N GLU A 140 2.97 5.99 -7.71
CA GLU A 140 3.15 5.49 -9.08
C GLU A 140 1.83 4.98 -9.65
N VAL A 141 1.03 4.30 -8.83
CA VAL A 141 -0.29 3.81 -9.24
C VAL A 141 -1.26 4.96 -9.51
N PHE A 142 -1.28 6.00 -8.65
CA PHE A 142 -2.11 7.19 -8.89
C PHE A 142 -1.71 7.94 -10.17
N VAL A 143 -0.40 8.06 -10.45
CA VAL A 143 0.10 8.66 -11.70
C VAL A 143 -0.25 7.79 -12.91
N PHE A 144 -0.16 6.47 -12.78
CA PHE A 144 -0.58 5.53 -13.82
C PHE A 144 -2.07 5.68 -14.15
N LEU A 145 -2.93 5.79 -13.13
CA LEU A 145 -4.37 6.03 -13.29
C LEU A 145 -4.65 7.35 -14.02
N ALA A 146 -3.98 8.44 -13.63
CA ALA A 146 -4.12 9.73 -14.27
C ALA A 146 -3.73 9.70 -15.76
N ARG A 147 -2.65 8.99 -16.11
CA ARG A 147 -2.21 8.85 -17.52
C ARG A 147 -3.17 8.05 -18.39
N HIS A 148 -3.90 7.11 -17.80
CA HIS A 148 -4.92 6.31 -18.50
C HIS A 148 -6.32 6.90 -18.40
N GLU A 149 -6.46 8.08 -17.78
CA GLU A 149 -7.74 8.75 -17.56
C GLU A 149 -8.75 7.85 -16.81
N ILE A 150 -8.23 7.01 -15.89
CA ILE A 150 -9.05 6.11 -15.07
C ILE A 150 -9.49 6.87 -13.81
N GLY A 151 -10.80 7.02 -13.64
CA GLY A 151 -11.42 7.71 -12.51
C GLY A 151 -11.30 9.22 -12.57
N ASP A 152 -10.93 9.80 -13.71
CA ASP A 152 -10.66 11.23 -13.85
C ASP A 152 -11.91 12.08 -13.61
N GLY A 153 -13.10 11.58 -13.97
CA GLY A 153 -14.38 12.23 -13.69
C GLY A 153 -14.98 11.91 -12.32
N LEU A 154 -14.27 11.18 -11.46
CA LEU A 154 -14.79 10.72 -10.16
C LEU A 154 -14.12 11.45 -9.01
N ALA A 155 -14.92 12.13 -8.19
CA ALA A 155 -14.44 12.81 -6.98
C ALA A 155 -13.67 11.88 -6.05
N LEU A 156 -14.07 10.59 -6.01
CA LEU A 156 -13.42 9.55 -5.21
C LEU A 156 -11.92 9.40 -5.51
N TYR A 157 -11.49 9.59 -6.76
CA TYR A 157 -10.06 9.49 -7.11
C TYR A 157 -9.25 10.58 -6.41
N TYR A 158 -9.72 11.83 -6.51
CA TYR A 158 -9.05 12.99 -5.92
C TYR A 158 -9.10 12.98 -4.39
N GLU A 159 -10.25 12.59 -3.81
CA GLU A 159 -10.40 12.44 -2.36
C GLU A 159 -9.35 11.48 -1.79
N GLU A 160 -9.18 10.31 -2.41
CA GLU A 160 -8.28 9.27 -1.93
C GLU A 160 -6.81 9.61 -2.18
N PHE A 161 -6.51 10.22 -3.34
CA PHE A 161 -5.15 10.62 -3.64
C PHE A 161 -4.68 11.76 -2.74
N ALA A 162 -5.53 12.76 -2.50
CA ALA A 162 -5.23 13.86 -1.60
C ALA A 162 -5.14 13.38 -0.14
N ALA A 163 -6.01 12.48 0.31
CA ALA A 163 -5.92 11.89 1.65
C ALA A 163 -4.61 11.11 1.85
N TRP A 164 -4.14 10.39 0.82
CA TRP A 164 -2.84 9.72 0.86
C TRP A 164 -1.68 10.72 0.96
N LEU A 165 -1.70 11.81 0.18
CA LEU A 165 -0.68 12.88 0.24
C LEU A 165 -0.69 13.61 1.58
N GLU A 166 -1.87 13.87 2.14
CA GLU A 166 -2.07 14.44 3.48
C GLU A 166 -1.42 13.56 4.55
N ASN A 167 -1.69 12.25 4.53
CA ASN A 167 -1.05 11.29 5.45
C ASN A 167 0.47 11.20 5.28
N ALA A 168 0.97 11.49 4.07
CA ALA A 168 2.41 11.57 3.79
C ALA A 168 3.03 12.94 4.18
N GLY A 169 2.24 13.88 4.73
CA GLY A 169 2.68 15.22 5.11
C GLY A 169 2.94 16.17 3.92
N ARG A 170 2.45 15.84 2.73
CA ARG A 170 2.64 16.60 1.49
C ARG A 170 1.41 17.46 1.19
N TRP A 171 1.18 18.46 2.03
CA TRP A 171 -0.03 19.29 2.02
C TRP A 171 -0.19 20.11 0.75
N ASN A 172 0.88 20.73 0.24
CA ASN A 172 0.79 21.51 -0.99
C ASN A 172 0.38 20.64 -2.19
N GLN A 173 0.92 19.43 -2.30
CA GLN A 173 0.54 18.50 -3.36
C GLN A 173 -0.91 18.01 -3.18
N ALA A 174 -1.36 17.77 -1.95
CA ALA A 174 -2.75 17.40 -1.69
C ALA A 174 -3.72 18.50 -2.15
N GLU A 175 -3.37 19.76 -1.93
CA GLU A 175 -4.15 20.91 -2.39
C GLU A 175 -4.25 20.98 -3.92
N GLU A 176 -3.12 20.78 -4.62
CA GLU A 176 -3.09 20.73 -6.09
C GLU A 176 -4.01 19.65 -6.64
N ILE A 177 -4.05 18.46 -6.02
CA ILE A 177 -4.92 17.37 -6.44
C ILE A 177 -6.40 17.72 -6.26
N TYR A 178 -6.77 18.36 -5.14
CA TYR A 178 -8.15 18.83 -4.97
C TYR A 178 -8.54 19.88 -6.01
N ARG A 179 -7.67 20.87 -6.26
CA ARG A 179 -7.89 21.90 -7.29
C ARG A 179 -8.05 21.27 -8.67
N MET A 180 -7.21 20.29 -9.02
CA MET A 180 -7.32 19.54 -10.28
C MET A 180 -8.66 18.80 -10.39
N GLY A 181 -9.14 18.18 -9.32
CA GLY A 181 -10.46 17.52 -9.32
C GLY A 181 -11.63 18.50 -9.48
N ILE A 182 -11.50 19.70 -8.95
CA ILE A 182 -12.49 20.78 -9.12
C ILE A 182 -12.47 21.31 -10.55
N GLU A 183 -11.28 21.53 -11.12
CA GLU A 183 -11.11 21.97 -12.52
C GLU A 183 -11.66 20.95 -13.52
N LYS A 184 -11.54 19.66 -13.19
CA LYS A 184 -12.10 18.55 -13.99
C LYS A 184 -13.57 18.24 -13.70
N GLU A 185 -14.23 19.06 -12.88
CA GLU A 185 -15.66 18.92 -12.52
C GLU A 185 -16.05 17.51 -12.04
N ALA A 186 -15.17 16.90 -11.24
CA ALA A 186 -15.34 15.50 -10.84
C ALA A 186 -16.60 15.27 -10.00
N THR A 187 -17.33 14.20 -10.30
CA THR A 187 -18.63 13.91 -9.69
C THR A 187 -18.53 12.99 -8.48
N PRO A 188 -19.26 13.24 -7.37
CA PRO A 188 -20.11 14.41 -7.09
C PRO A 188 -19.31 15.65 -6.63
N ALA A 189 -19.43 16.76 -7.37
CA ALA A 189 -18.67 17.98 -7.10
C ALA A 189 -18.93 18.59 -5.72
N ALA A 190 -20.18 18.55 -5.25
CA ALA A 190 -20.55 19.02 -3.91
C ALA A 190 -19.81 18.26 -2.79
N ARG A 191 -19.59 16.95 -3.00
CA ARG A 191 -18.83 16.12 -2.06
C ARG A 191 -17.35 16.49 -2.08
N LEU A 192 -16.79 16.70 -3.27
CA LEU A 192 -15.40 17.11 -3.44
C LEU A 192 -15.11 18.46 -2.78
N MET A 193 -15.96 19.48 -3.02
CA MET A 193 -15.82 20.80 -2.39
C MET A 193 -15.90 20.73 -0.86
N ARG A 194 -16.82 19.93 -0.32
CA ARG A 194 -16.90 19.72 1.13
C ARG A 194 -15.62 19.09 1.69
N LYS A 195 -15.07 18.08 1.00
CA LYS A 195 -13.82 17.43 1.39
C LYS A 195 -12.61 18.36 1.28
N PHE A 196 -12.60 19.22 0.28
CA PHE A 196 -11.58 20.26 0.15
C PHE A 196 -11.62 21.24 1.33
N GLY A 197 -12.79 21.74 1.72
CA GLY A 197 -12.91 22.59 2.91
C GLY A 197 -12.54 21.88 4.22
N GLU A 198 -12.87 20.59 4.37
CA GLU A 198 -12.40 19.77 5.50
C GLU A 198 -10.87 19.62 5.52
N PHE A 199 -10.23 19.57 4.36
CA PHE A 199 -8.77 19.54 4.22
C PHE A 199 -8.13 20.89 4.56
N GLU A 200 -8.66 22.01 4.04
CA GLU A 200 -8.16 23.36 4.35
C GLU A 200 -8.19 23.65 5.84
N ARG A 201 -9.30 23.30 6.53
CA ARG A 201 -9.40 23.42 7.98
C ARG A 201 -8.34 22.59 8.73
N ARG A 202 -8.02 21.39 8.23
CA ARG A 202 -6.97 20.55 8.83
C ARG A 202 -5.57 21.11 8.56
N LYS A 203 -5.34 21.69 7.38
CA LYS A 203 -4.10 22.40 7.02
C LYS A 203 -3.89 23.65 7.89
N GLU A 204 -4.93 24.43 8.15
CA GLU A 204 -4.88 25.63 9.00
C GLU A 204 -4.74 25.30 10.49
N ALA A 205 -5.37 24.22 10.96
CA ALA A 205 -5.23 23.74 12.33
C ALA A 205 -3.85 23.14 12.63
N GLN A 206 -3.00 22.98 11.61
CA GLN A 206 -1.64 22.51 11.80
C GLN A 206 -0.80 23.65 12.43
N PRO A 207 -0.05 23.39 13.51
CA PRO A 207 0.80 24.42 14.10
C PRO A 207 1.87 24.85 13.09
N GLU A 208 1.95 26.15 12.82
CA GLU A 208 3.01 26.82 12.06
C GLU A 208 4.38 26.39 12.62
N GLY A 209 4.99 25.36 12.04
CA GLY A 209 6.19 24.72 12.58
C GLY A 209 6.37 23.25 12.21
N ALA A 210 5.34 22.58 11.71
CA ALA A 210 5.51 21.33 10.99
C ALA A 210 6.00 21.63 9.56
N THR A 211 7.30 21.86 9.45
CA THR A 211 8.03 21.86 8.18
C THR A 211 7.50 20.74 7.30
N GLU A 212 6.92 21.07 6.14
CA GLU A 212 6.79 20.12 5.05
C GLU A 212 8.14 19.39 4.92
N PRO A 213 8.17 18.08 4.58
CA PRO A 213 9.42 17.40 4.31
C PRO A 213 10.02 17.92 3.00
N SER A 214 10.48 19.16 3.01
CA SER A 214 11.54 19.66 2.18
C SER A 214 12.81 19.01 2.69
N SER A 215 13.48 18.27 1.82
CA SER A 215 14.76 17.66 2.11
C SER A 215 15.72 18.74 2.67
N PRO A 216 16.34 18.56 3.86
CA PRO A 216 16.37 17.39 4.74
C PRO A 216 15.79 17.59 6.17
N ALA A 217 15.33 16.47 6.74
CA ALA A 217 14.77 16.32 8.07
C ALA A 217 15.82 16.38 9.21
N LEU A 218 15.53 17.23 10.22
CA LEU A 218 16.16 17.38 11.54
C LEU A 218 17.56 18.07 11.62
N PRO A 219 17.80 18.90 12.66
CA PRO A 219 19.14 19.35 13.03
C PRO A 219 19.93 18.21 13.70
N VAL A 220 21.26 18.29 13.58
CA VAL A 220 22.31 17.34 13.99
C VAL A 220 22.58 16.20 13.01
N ALA A 221 23.40 16.56 12.03
CA ALA A 221 24.04 15.71 11.04
C ALA A 221 24.67 14.46 11.66
N ARG A 222 24.17 13.27 11.28
CA ARG A 222 25.12 12.20 10.94
C ARG A 222 25.86 12.72 9.72
N PRO A 223 27.17 13.00 9.79
CA PRO A 223 27.86 13.51 8.62
C PRO A 223 27.75 12.44 7.54
N ALA A 224 27.07 12.76 6.44
CA ALA A 224 27.01 11.88 5.29
C ALA A 224 28.46 11.63 4.85
N LEU A 225 28.85 10.36 4.69
CA LEU A 225 30.22 9.92 4.41
C LEU A 225 31.24 10.16 5.56
N ALA A 226 30.79 10.28 6.81
CA ALA A 226 31.71 10.26 7.96
C ALA A 226 32.56 8.97 7.97
N ALA A 227 33.85 9.10 8.26
CA ALA A 227 34.69 7.94 8.50
C ALA A 227 34.11 7.12 9.68
N LYS A 228 34.04 5.80 9.53
CA LYS A 228 33.61 4.89 10.62
C LYS A 228 34.62 5.01 11.77
N ILE A 229 34.23 5.69 12.84
CA ILE A 229 34.98 5.70 14.11
C ILE A 229 34.25 4.74 15.04
N ASP A 230 35.00 3.86 15.70
CA ASP A 230 34.48 2.79 16.56
C ASP A 230 33.69 3.39 17.75
N PRO A 231 32.39 3.09 17.91
CA PRO A 231 31.54 3.69 18.94
C PRO A 231 31.90 3.32 20.38
N PHE A 232 32.86 2.42 20.61
CA PHE A 232 33.33 2.03 21.96
C PHE A 232 34.71 2.60 22.34
N ALA A 233 35.32 3.45 21.50
CA ALA A 233 36.58 4.10 21.84
C ALA A 233 36.36 5.23 22.88
N ALA A 234 37.05 5.15 24.01
CA ALA A 234 36.88 5.99 25.21
C ALA A 234 37.36 7.46 25.06
N SER A 235 37.39 8.00 23.86
CA SER A 235 37.75 9.40 23.59
C SER A 235 36.95 9.93 22.41
N SER A 236 35.82 10.56 22.71
CA SER A 236 35.14 11.45 21.75
C SER A 236 35.90 12.78 21.69
N PRO A 237 36.47 13.21 20.55
CA PRO A 237 36.82 14.60 20.39
C PRO A 237 35.55 15.44 20.21
N ALA A 238 35.54 16.63 20.82
CA ALA A 238 34.46 17.61 20.66
C ALA A 238 34.24 17.98 19.17
N PRO A 239 33.01 18.34 18.76
CA PRO A 239 32.73 18.73 17.39
C PRO A 239 33.30 20.13 17.14
N GLY A 240 34.54 20.17 16.68
CA GLY A 240 35.24 21.39 16.30
C GLY A 240 36.29 21.08 15.24
N GLN A 241 36.03 21.57 14.03
CA GLN A 241 37.03 21.78 12.97
C GLN A 241 37.86 20.57 12.55
N GLN A 242 37.32 19.76 11.64
CA GLN A 242 38.16 19.09 10.64
C GLN A 242 37.92 19.73 9.28
N GLN A 243 38.62 20.84 9.03
CA GLN A 243 38.88 21.29 7.67
C GLN A 243 39.77 20.24 6.99
N GLN A 244 39.18 19.39 6.15
CA GLN A 244 39.97 18.67 5.15
C GLN A 244 40.39 19.69 4.09
N ALA A 245 41.61 20.22 4.25
CA ALA A 245 42.32 20.87 3.16
C ALA A 245 42.60 19.83 2.06
N ARG A 246 41.69 19.71 1.10
CA ARG A 246 42.03 19.09 -0.18
C ARG A 246 42.77 20.13 -0.99
N SER A 247 44.06 19.90 -1.24
CA SER A 247 44.83 20.69 -2.19
C SER A 247 44.17 20.58 -3.57
N SER A 248 43.62 21.69 -4.05
CA SER A 248 43.09 21.80 -5.40
C SER A 248 44.26 21.84 -6.38
N ALA A 249 44.62 20.70 -6.97
CA ALA A 249 45.50 20.70 -8.13
C ALA A 249 44.82 21.45 -9.29
N PRO A 250 45.54 22.32 -10.04
CA PRO A 250 44.93 23.10 -11.12
C PRO A 250 44.45 22.17 -12.24
N LYS A 251 43.14 22.17 -12.50
CA LYS A 251 42.55 21.41 -13.60
C LYS A 251 42.89 22.11 -14.92
N LYS A 252 43.62 21.42 -15.80
CA LYS A 252 43.85 21.85 -17.19
C LYS A 252 42.50 22.07 -17.90
N SER A 253 42.40 23.17 -18.65
CA SER A 253 41.23 23.55 -19.43
C SER A 253 40.85 22.44 -20.41
N LYS A 254 39.68 21.83 -20.21
CA LYS A 254 39.04 20.98 -21.22
C LYS A 254 38.05 21.84 -22.00
N SER A 255 38.12 21.70 -23.32
CA SER A 255 37.30 22.37 -24.34
C SER A 255 35.81 22.44 -23.99
N SER A 256 35.18 23.51 -24.47
CA SER A 256 33.78 23.94 -24.27
C SER A 256 32.82 22.82 -23.85
N LYS A 257 32.50 22.78 -22.56
CA LYS A 257 31.46 21.92 -22.01
C LYS A 257 30.13 22.68 -22.09
N MET A 258 29.09 22.06 -22.63
CA MET A 258 27.75 22.67 -22.76
C MET A 258 27.34 23.35 -21.43
N ALA A 259 26.88 24.59 -21.51
CA ALA A 259 26.36 25.30 -20.36
C ALA A 259 25.11 24.56 -19.84
N ILE A 260 25.13 24.21 -18.56
CA ILE A 260 23.95 23.66 -17.89
C ILE A 260 22.96 24.82 -17.77
N PHE A 261 21.75 24.64 -18.28
CA PHE A 261 20.69 25.64 -18.20
C PHE A 261 20.44 26.01 -16.73
N SER A 262 20.53 27.30 -16.40
CA SER A 262 20.16 27.85 -15.10
C SER A 262 18.83 28.59 -15.25
N ASP A 263 17.80 28.07 -14.60
CA ASP A 263 16.47 28.65 -14.59
C ASP A 263 16.45 29.81 -13.57
N SER A 264 17.00 30.96 -13.99
CA SER A 264 17.14 32.16 -13.15
C SER A 264 16.16 33.28 -13.55
N GLY A 265 15.19 33.00 -14.41
CA GLY A 265 14.25 34.01 -14.92
C GLY A 265 12.97 33.38 -15.47
N GLU A 266 11.85 33.85 -14.90
CA GLU A 266 10.43 33.50 -15.13
C GLU A 266 10.06 32.01 -15.00
N ASP A 267 8.92 31.75 -14.35
CA ASP A 267 8.35 30.42 -14.14
C ASP A 267 8.06 29.72 -15.48
N SER A 268 9.07 29.07 -16.02
CA SER A 268 8.91 28.26 -17.21
C SER A 268 8.11 27.01 -16.83
N ARG A 269 6.88 26.93 -17.34
CA ARG A 269 6.02 25.74 -17.23
C ARG A 269 6.86 24.51 -17.58
N PRO A 270 6.87 23.44 -16.78
CA PRO A 270 7.58 22.23 -17.14
C PRO A 270 6.89 21.66 -18.38
N ASN A 271 7.45 21.90 -19.57
CA ASN A 271 7.12 21.12 -20.75
C ASN A 271 7.78 19.75 -20.59
N SER A 272 7.23 18.95 -19.67
CA SER A 272 7.60 17.56 -19.50
C SER A 272 7.23 16.86 -20.79
N GLY A 273 8.24 16.51 -21.59
CA GLY A 273 8.05 15.83 -22.85
C GLY A 273 7.13 14.63 -22.63
N SER A 274 5.96 14.67 -23.29
CA SER A 274 4.98 13.58 -23.34
C SER A 274 5.60 12.39 -24.06
N SER A 275 6.45 11.65 -23.37
CA SER A 275 6.78 10.28 -23.75
C SER A 275 5.96 9.35 -22.87
N SER A 276 4.90 8.81 -23.46
CA SER A 276 4.05 7.77 -22.86
C SER A 276 4.76 6.42 -22.73
N LYS A 277 5.90 6.25 -23.44
CA LYS A 277 6.68 5.00 -23.47
C LYS A 277 7.06 4.54 -22.06
N GLY A 278 6.64 3.32 -21.72
CA GLY A 278 6.99 2.65 -20.47
C GLY A 278 5.95 2.77 -19.36
N TRP A 279 4.85 3.48 -19.60
CA TRP A 279 3.70 3.51 -18.68
C TRP A 279 2.51 2.69 -19.17
N ASP A 280 2.64 1.96 -20.28
CA ASP A 280 1.55 1.17 -20.85
C ASP A 280 1.08 0.03 -19.91
N ASN A 281 1.95 -0.43 -19.01
CA ASN A 281 1.64 -1.46 -18.00
C ASN A 281 2.39 -1.17 -16.69
N ILE A 282 1.70 -1.29 -15.54
CA ILE A 282 2.31 -1.11 -14.21
C ILE A 282 3.05 -2.36 -13.68
N GLY A 283 3.01 -3.48 -14.43
CA GLY A 283 3.61 -4.75 -14.04
C GLY A 283 2.90 -5.43 -12.87
N THR A 284 3.41 -6.58 -12.43
CA THR A 284 2.97 -7.20 -11.15
C THR A 284 3.76 -6.62 -9.97
N LEU A 285 3.19 -6.69 -8.76
CA LEU A 285 3.92 -6.30 -7.55
C LEU A 285 5.20 -7.14 -7.37
N ALA A 286 5.14 -8.42 -7.71
CA ALA A 286 6.27 -9.33 -7.67
C ALA A 286 7.42 -8.87 -8.58
N GLU A 287 7.11 -8.46 -9.82
CA GLU A 287 8.10 -7.92 -10.76
C GLU A 287 8.77 -6.65 -10.25
N ARG A 288 8.00 -5.74 -9.62
CA ARG A 288 8.54 -4.48 -9.09
C ARG A 288 9.43 -4.68 -7.86
N LYS A 289 9.22 -5.76 -7.09
CA LYS A 289 9.98 -6.07 -5.87
C LYS A 289 11.08 -7.11 -6.04
N LYS A 290 11.21 -7.74 -7.21
CA LYS A 290 12.15 -8.84 -7.44
C LYS A 290 13.59 -8.54 -7.02
N GLU A 291 14.04 -7.27 -7.11
CA GLU A 291 15.39 -6.85 -6.74
C GLU A 291 15.53 -6.44 -5.26
N ASN A 292 14.41 -6.20 -4.58
CA ASN A 292 14.35 -5.79 -3.17
C ASN A 292 14.12 -6.97 -2.20
N SER A 293 13.75 -8.16 -2.71
CA SER A 293 13.53 -9.36 -1.91
C SER A 293 14.50 -10.47 -2.28
N ILE A 294 15.17 -11.07 -1.29
CA ILE A 294 15.99 -12.26 -1.48
C ILE A 294 15.09 -13.49 -1.35
N GLU A 295 15.12 -14.40 -2.33
CA GLU A 295 14.37 -15.65 -2.27
C GLU A 295 14.81 -16.49 -1.06
N ALA A 296 13.82 -17.07 -0.36
CA ALA A 296 14.06 -17.88 0.82
C ALA A 296 14.86 -19.14 0.44
N LYS A 297 16.12 -19.21 0.87
CA LYS A 297 16.92 -20.43 0.75
C LYS A 297 16.52 -21.40 1.86
N PRO A 298 16.33 -22.70 1.57
CA PRO A 298 16.02 -23.67 2.60
C PRO A 298 17.18 -23.75 3.60
N MET A 299 16.85 -23.72 4.90
CA MET A 299 17.80 -23.83 6.03
C MET A 299 18.48 -25.22 6.12
N ALA A 300 18.36 -26.07 5.11
CA ALA A 300 18.93 -27.40 5.08
C ALA A 300 20.43 -27.33 4.73
N GLY A 301 21.28 -27.41 5.76
CA GLY A 301 22.74 -27.51 5.61
C GLY A 301 23.54 -26.27 5.98
N GLU A 302 22.88 -25.16 6.34
CA GLU A 302 23.57 -23.97 6.83
C GLU A 302 23.92 -24.15 8.31
N LYS A 303 25.11 -24.68 8.59
CA LYS A 303 25.68 -24.67 9.94
C LYS A 303 26.00 -23.22 10.30
N LEU A 304 25.11 -22.60 11.08
CA LEU A 304 25.41 -21.35 11.79
C LEU A 304 26.75 -21.55 12.49
N LYS A 305 27.78 -20.75 12.15
CA LYS A 305 29.01 -20.69 12.95
C LYS A 305 28.66 -19.98 14.26
N GLY A 306 27.99 -20.70 15.14
CA GLY A 306 27.75 -20.27 16.51
C GLY A 306 29.09 -19.97 17.15
N GLY A 307 29.27 -18.71 17.56
CA GLY A 307 30.38 -18.31 18.41
C GLY A 307 30.45 -19.22 19.63
N LYS A 308 31.69 -19.50 20.07
CA LYS A 308 32.08 -20.31 21.24
C LYS A 308 30.91 -20.54 22.20
N THR A 309 30.43 -21.78 22.23
CA THR A 309 29.49 -22.24 23.26
C THR A 309 30.04 -21.84 24.63
N ASN A 310 29.27 -21.10 25.42
CA ASN A 310 29.55 -20.86 26.84
C ASN A 310 29.54 -22.21 27.57
N GLY A 311 30.70 -22.88 27.59
CA GLY A 311 30.97 -24.06 28.40
C GLY A 311 31.02 -23.65 29.87
N GLY A 312 29.85 -23.44 30.47
CA GLY A 312 29.74 -23.04 31.87
C GLY A 312 28.33 -22.82 32.41
N MET A 313 27.29 -22.75 31.57
CA MET A 313 25.93 -22.55 32.07
C MET A 313 25.24 -23.90 32.33
N GLN A 314 24.77 -24.11 33.56
CA GLN A 314 24.06 -25.32 33.97
C GLN A 314 22.82 -25.54 33.08
N LYS A 315 22.67 -26.76 32.54
CA LYS A 315 21.50 -27.16 31.73
C LYS A 315 20.24 -27.08 32.59
N LEU A 316 19.18 -26.44 32.09
CA LEU A 316 17.84 -26.50 32.68
C LEU A 316 17.41 -27.97 32.81
N MET A 317 17.02 -28.40 34.02
CA MET A 317 16.35 -29.67 34.21
C MET A 317 14.92 -29.58 33.70
N ILE A 318 14.61 -30.36 32.66
CA ILE A 318 13.26 -30.56 32.16
C ILE A 318 12.71 -31.77 32.93
N PHE A 319 11.78 -31.51 33.85
CA PHE A 319 11.05 -32.57 34.53
C PHE A 319 9.98 -33.11 33.59
N LYS A 320 10.02 -34.42 33.36
CA LYS A 320 9.00 -35.15 32.61
C LYS A 320 8.03 -35.71 33.65
N ASP A 321 6.75 -35.35 33.57
CA ASP A 321 5.73 -35.94 34.43
C ASP A 321 5.70 -37.45 34.24
N GLN A 322 5.56 -38.15 35.36
CA GLN A 322 5.47 -39.61 35.44
C GLN A 322 4.00 -40.00 35.21
N ASP A 323 3.79 -41.00 34.35
CA ASP A 323 2.48 -41.46 33.84
C ASP A 323 1.38 -41.64 34.90
#